data_AF-A0A2R8ZYM1-F1
#
_entry.id   AF-A0A2R8ZYM1-F1
#
_cell.length_a   1.000
_cell.length_b   1.000
_cell.length_c   1.000
_cell.angle_alpha   90.00
_cell.angle_beta   90.00
_cell.angle_gamma   90.00
#
_symmetry.space_group_name_H-M   'P 1'
#
loop_
_entity.id
_entity.type
_entity.pdbx_description
1 polymer ?
#
loop_
_entity_poly.entity_id
_entity_poly.type
_entity_poly.pdbx_seq_one_letter_code
_entity_poly.pdbx_strand_id
1 'polypeptide(L)'
;MGLAMEHGGSYARAGGSSRGCWYYLRYFFLFVSLIQFLIILGLVLFMVYGNVHVSTESNLQATERRAEGLYSQLLGLTASQSNLTKELNFTTRAKDAIMQMWLNARRDLDRINASFRQCQGDRVIYTNNQRYMAAIILSEKQCRDQFKDMNKSCDALLFMLNQKVKTLEVEIAKEKTICTKDKESVLLNKRVVEEQLVECVKNRELQHQERQLAKEQLQKVQALCLPLDKDKFEMDLRNLWRDSIIPRSLDNLGYNLYHPLGSELASIRRACDHMPSLMSSKVEELARSLRADIERVARENSDLQRQKLEAQQGLRASQEAKQKVEKEAQAREAKLQAECSRQTQLALEEKAVLRKERDNLAKELEEKKREAEQLRMELAIRNSALDTCIKTKG
;
A
#
# COMPACT_ATOMS: atom_id res chain seq x y z
N MET A 1 -46.18 94.41 100.13
CA MET A 1 -46.83 95.20 101.18
C MET A 1 -48.11 95.76 100.58
N GLY A 2 -49.34 95.42 100.94
CA GLY A 2 -49.97 94.70 102.06
C GLY A 2 -51.36 95.36 102.20
N LEU A 3 -52.42 94.75 101.62
CA LEU A 3 -53.58 94.11 102.27
C LEU A 3 -54.73 95.02 102.78
N ALA A 4 -55.95 94.49 102.57
CA ALA A 4 -57.21 94.63 103.35
C ALA A 4 -58.01 95.94 103.23
N MET A 5 -59.29 95.95 102.79
CA MET A 5 -60.59 95.44 103.31
C MET A 5 -61.43 96.47 104.12
N GLU A 6 -62.62 96.77 103.60
CA GLU A 6 -63.97 96.85 104.23
C GLU A 6 -64.48 97.92 105.25
N HIS A 7 -65.81 98.21 105.09
CA HIS A 7 -66.90 98.64 106.02
C HIS A 7 -66.85 100.05 106.68
N GLY A 8 -67.93 100.80 107.03
CA GLY A 8 -69.40 100.69 107.01
C GLY A 8 -70.07 101.50 108.16
N GLY A 9 -71.13 102.31 107.89
CA GLY A 9 -72.23 102.83 108.79
C GLY A 9 -71.91 103.87 109.91
N SER A 10 -72.82 104.59 110.61
CA SER A 10 -74.24 105.03 110.52
C SER A 10 -74.58 105.99 111.72
N TYR A 11 -75.73 106.71 111.66
CA TYR A 11 -76.71 107.07 112.74
C TYR A 11 -77.22 108.55 112.89
N ALA A 12 -78.53 108.64 113.21
CA ALA A 12 -79.51 109.75 113.25
C ALA A 12 -79.47 110.63 114.55
N ARG A 13 -80.28 111.67 114.87
CA ARG A 13 -81.75 111.94 114.77
C ARG A 13 -82.15 113.33 115.38
N ALA A 14 -83.35 113.85 115.02
CA ALA A 14 -84.29 114.82 115.70
C ALA A 14 -83.86 116.30 115.90
N GLY A 15 -84.70 117.37 115.87
CA GLY A 15 -86.10 117.69 115.59
C GLY A 15 -86.47 119.07 116.22
N GLY A 16 -87.28 119.93 115.57
CA GLY A 16 -88.15 120.93 116.25
C GLY A 16 -87.98 122.47 116.07
N SER A 17 -89.04 123.10 115.53
CA SER A 17 -89.65 124.44 115.84
C SER A 17 -89.19 125.80 115.22
N SER A 18 -90.23 126.50 114.73
CA SER A 18 -90.46 127.94 114.45
C SER A 18 -89.65 128.71 113.39
N ARG A 19 -90.40 129.17 112.38
CA ARG A 19 -90.01 129.83 111.13
C ARG A 19 -89.80 131.33 111.32
N GLY A 20 -88.64 131.82 110.89
CA GLY A 20 -88.39 133.24 110.58
C GLY A 20 -87.96 133.41 109.12
N CYS A 21 -88.19 134.58 108.56
CA CYS A 21 -88.01 135.03 107.17
C CYS A 21 -86.62 134.76 106.51
N TRP A 22 -85.69 134.13 107.22
CA TRP A 22 -84.34 133.80 106.74
C TRP A 22 -84.26 132.49 105.91
N TYR A 23 -85.32 131.67 105.92
CA TYR A 23 -85.34 130.37 105.22
C TYR A 23 -85.38 130.51 103.68
N TYR A 24 -86.12 131.47 103.13
CA TYR A 24 -86.33 131.56 101.67
C TYR A 24 -85.12 132.12 100.89
N LEU A 25 -84.27 132.96 101.51
CA LEU A 25 -83.07 133.51 100.87
C LEU A 25 -82.00 132.44 100.60
N ARG A 26 -81.92 131.40 101.44
CA ARG A 26 -80.98 130.29 101.25
C ARG A 26 -81.34 129.41 100.04
N TYR A 27 -82.63 129.28 99.71
CA TYR A 27 -83.06 128.52 98.53
C TYR A 27 -82.77 129.26 97.22
N PHE A 28 -82.94 130.58 97.17
CA PHE A 28 -82.71 131.36 95.95
C PHE A 28 -81.25 131.26 95.47
N PHE A 29 -80.28 131.37 96.38
CA PHE A 29 -78.85 131.24 96.03
C PHE A 29 -78.48 129.82 95.58
N LEU A 30 -79.12 128.79 96.16
CA LEU A 30 -78.93 127.38 95.78
C LEU A 30 -79.44 127.09 94.36
N PHE A 31 -80.59 127.64 93.98
CA PHE A 31 -81.17 127.43 92.65
C PHE A 31 -80.36 128.12 91.54
N VAL A 32 -79.82 129.32 91.79
CA VAL A 32 -78.99 130.03 90.79
C VAL A 32 -77.69 129.28 90.51
N SER A 33 -77.00 128.78 91.54
CA SER A 33 -75.78 127.96 91.34
C SER A 33 -76.07 126.62 90.65
N LEU A 34 -77.22 125.99 90.89
CA LEU A 34 -77.60 124.71 90.25
C LEU A 34 -77.83 124.87 88.74
N ILE A 35 -78.53 125.93 88.32
CA ILE A 35 -78.78 126.20 86.89
C ILE A 35 -77.45 126.46 86.17
N GLN A 36 -76.54 127.22 86.80
CA GLN A 36 -75.20 127.48 86.24
C GLN A 36 -74.40 126.18 86.04
N PHE A 37 -74.46 125.23 86.97
CA PHE A 37 -73.77 123.95 86.85
C PHE A 37 -74.33 123.07 85.71
N LEU A 38 -75.66 123.02 85.56
CA LEU A 38 -76.33 122.26 84.50
C LEU A 38 -75.97 122.75 83.08
N ILE A 39 -75.79 124.07 82.88
CA ILE A 39 -75.36 124.62 81.59
C ILE A 39 -73.93 124.20 81.25
N ILE A 40 -73.00 124.28 82.19
CA ILE A 40 -71.60 123.89 81.97
C ILE A 40 -71.51 122.40 81.61
N LEU A 41 -72.25 121.55 82.33
CA LEU A 41 -72.28 120.11 82.07
C LEU A 41 -72.91 119.80 80.69
N GLY A 42 -73.94 120.53 80.31
CA GLY A 42 -74.57 120.44 78.98
C GLY A 42 -73.61 120.79 77.82
N LEU A 43 -72.77 121.82 77.97
CA LEU A 43 -71.80 122.21 76.93
C LEU A 43 -70.63 121.22 76.80
N VAL A 44 -70.15 120.66 77.92
CA VAL A 44 -69.06 119.66 77.88
C VAL A 44 -69.52 118.36 77.21
N LEU A 45 -70.74 117.89 77.49
CA LEU A 45 -71.25 116.69 76.82
C LEU A 45 -71.41 116.88 75.31
N PHE A 46 -71.82 118.06 74.85
CA PHE A 46 -71.95 118.34 73.43
C PHE A 46 -70.59 118.36 72.71
N MET A 47 -69.53 118.86 73.36
CA MET A 47 -68.19 118.87 72.79
C MET A 47 -67.54 117.47 72.76
N VAL A 48 -67.79 116.63 73.76
CA VAL A 48 -67.21 115.27 73.82
C VAL A 48 -67.95 114.29 72.92
N TYR A 49 -69.26 114.44 72.73
CA TYR A 49 -70.07 113.45 71.99
C TYR A 49 -70.70 113.95 70.68
N GLY A 50 -70.60 115.24 70.35
CA GLY A 50 -71.26 115.83 69.18
C GLY A 50 -70.62 115.52 67.82
N ASN A 51 -69.43 114.93 67.74
CA ASN A 51 -68.67 114.78 66.47
C ASN A 51 -68.22 113.36 66.12
N VAL A 52 -69.06 112.34 66.37
CA VAL A 52 -68.68 110.92 66.18
C VAL A 52 -68.96 110.38 64.77
N HIS A 53 -69.77 111.05 63.94
CA HIS A 53 -70.22 110.48 62.66
C HIS A 53 -69.19 110.49 61.49
N VAL A 54 -68.15 111.34 61.52
CA VAL A 54 -67.16 111.43 60.42
C VAL A 54 -65.96 110.49 60.62
N SER A 55 -65.65 110.10 61.86
CA SER A 55 -64.47 109.28 62.18
C SER A 55 -64.72 107.77 62.09
N THR A 56 -65.96 107.31 62.28
CA THR A 56 -66.32 105.88 62.15
C THR A 56 -66.37 105.41 60.69
N GLU A 57 -66.84 106.24 59.76
CA GLU A 57 -66.95 105.86 58.34
C GLU A 57 -65.58 105.76 57.65
N SER A 58 -64.66 106.67 57.98
CA SER A 58 -63.29 106.68 57.45
C SER A 58 -62.44 105.48 57.91
N ASN A 59 -62.60 105.05 59.17
CA ASN A 59 -61.92 103.86 59.69
C ASN A 59 -62.46 102.56 59.06
N LEU A 60 -63.77 102.49 58.82
CA LEU A 60 -64.41 101.31 58.21
C LEU A 60 -63.96 101.14 56.75
N GLN A 61 -63.91 102.23 55.97
CA GLN A 61 -63.32 102.24 54.63
C GLN A 61 -61.83 101.89 54.62
N ALA A 62 -61.06 102.29 55.64
CA ALA A 62 -59.64 101.95 55.73
C ALA A 62 -59.41 100.45 56.02
N THR A 63 -60.26 99.84 56.84
CA THR A 63 -60.21 98.39 57.11
C THR A 63 -60.65 97.56 55.92
N GLU A 64 -61.67 98.01 55.18
CA GLU A 64 -62.15 97.37 53.96
C GLU A 64 -61.05 97.36 52.88
N ARG A 65 -60.40 98.51 52.63
CA ARG A 65 -59.26 98.58 51.69
C ARG A 65 -58.08 97.69 52.08
N ARG A 66 -57.80 97.51 53.38
CA ARG A 66 -56.76 96.56 53.85
C ARG A 66 -57.18 95.11 53.68
N ALA A 67 -58.45 94.78 53.94
CA ALA A 67 -58.98 93.45 53.74
C ALA A 67 -58.98 93.08 52.26
N GLU A 68 -59.39 93.99 51.36
CA GLU A 68 -59.28 93.84 49.91
C GLU A 68 -57.81 93.72 49.46
N GLY A 69 -56.90 94.48 50.07
CA GLY A 69 -55.46 94.39 49.83
C GLY A 69 -54.87 93.03 50.22
N LEU A 70 -55.25 92.50 51.38
CA LEU A 70 -54.82 91.17 51.83
C LEU A 70 -55.47 90.05 51.02
N TYR A 71 -56.74 90.20 50.65
CA TYR A 71 -57.46 89.23 49.82
C TYR A 71 -56.88 89.15 48.40
N SER A 72 -56.56 90.30 47.79
CA SER A 72 -55.87 90.34 46.49
C SER A 72 -54.46 89.74 46.57
N GLN A 73 -53.72 89.95 47.66
CA GLN A 73 -52.44 89.28 47.90
C GLN A 73 -52.59 87.77 48.09
N LEU A 74 -53.59 87.31 48.85
CA LEU A 74 -53.88 85.88 49.02
C LEU A 74 -54.27 85.22 47.69
N LEU A 75 -55.07 85.90 46.87
CA LEU A 75 -55.39 85.42 45.51
C LEU A 75 -54.14 85.36 44.63
N GLY A 76 -53.29 86.39 44.68
CA GLY A 76 -52.02 86.42 43.94
C GLY A 76 -51.06 85.31 44.38
N LEU A 77 -50.93 85.09 45.69
CA LEU A 77 -50.12 84.01 46.26
C LEU A 77 -50.69 82.63 45.90
N THR A 78 -52.00 82.43 45.98
CA THR A 78 -52.67 81.19 45.59
C THR A 78 -52.49 80.90 44.10
N ALA A 79 -52.59 81.93 43.25
CA ALA A 79 -52.30 81.81 41.82
C ALA A 79 -50.83 81.42 41.58
N SER A 80 -49.88 82.06 42.28
CA SER A 80 -48.46 81.74 42.18
C SER A 80 -48.14 80.31 42.66
N GLN A 81 -48.74 79.86 43.77
CA GLN A 81 -48.61 78.51 44.30
C GLN A 81 -49.16 77.49 43.30
N SER A 82 -50.32 77.77 42.69
CA SER A 82 -50.90 76.89 41.67
C SER A 82 -50.03 76.80 40.42
N ASN A 83 -49.37 77.90 40.03
CA ASN A 83 -48.48 77.95 38.88
C ASN A 83 -47.17 77.18 39.16
N LEU A 84 -46.55 77.43 40.30
CA LEU A 84 -45.38 76.68 40.79
C LEU A 84 -45.67 75.18 40.91
N THR A 85 -46.86 74.80 41.38
CA THR A 85 -47.28 73.40 41.47
C THR A 85 -47.44 72.77 40.08
N LYS A 86 -47.96 73.52 39.10
CA LYS A 86 -48.03 73.04 37.70
C LYS A 86 -46.63 72.88 37.11
N GLU A 87 -45.75 73.86 37.28
CA GLU A 87 -44.38 73.83 36.80
C GLU A 87 -43.61 72.65 37.42
N LEU A 88 -43.70 72.45 38.73
CA LEU A 88 -43.07 71.31 39.42
C LEU A 88 -43.60 69.96 38.89
N ASN A 89 -44.89 69.86 38.61
CA ASN A 89 -45.47 68.65 38.01
C ASN A 89 -44.95 68.42 36.58
N PHE A 90 -44.80 69.46 35.77
CA PHE A 90 -44.18 69.35 34.45
C PHE A 90 -42.71 68.93 34.56
N THR A 91 -41.93 69.55 35.44
CA THR A 91 -40.52 69.19 35.67
C THR A 91 -40.38 67.75 36.19
N THR A 92 -41.26 67.30 37.07
CA THR A 92 -41.26 65.92 37.59
C THR A 92 -41.57 64.91 36.48
N ARG A 93 -42.60 65.17 35.66
CA ARG A 93 -42.91 64.32 34.50
C ARG A 93 -41.78 64.30 33.47
N ALA A 94 -41.15 65.43 33.21
CA ALA A 94 -39.99 65.51 32.32
C ALA A 94 -38.81 64.70 32.88
N LYS A 95 -38.53 64.80 34.18
CA LYS A 95 -37.52 63.98 34.86
C LYS A 95 -37.82 62.48 34.72
N ASP A 96 -39.06 62.07 34.97
CA ASP A 96 -39.47 60.66 34.86
C ASP A 96 -39.35 60.15 33.42
N ALA A 97 -39.73 60.95 32.43
CA ALA A 97 -39.56 60.62 31.00
C ALA A 97 -38.08 60.46 30.64
N ILE A 98 -37.21 61.39 31.08
CA ILE A 98 -35.76 61.32 30.87
C ILE A 98 -35.18 60.08 31.55
N MET A 99 -35.63 59.76 32.77
CA MET A 99 -35.18 58.57 33.50
C MET A 99 -35.56 57.27 32.76
N GLN A 100 -36.78 57.19 32.23
CA GLN A 100 -37.21 56.04 31.41
C GLN A 100 -36.41 55.92 30.11
N MET A 101 -36.17 57.05 29.42
CA MET A 101 -35.31 57.06 28.23
C MET A 101 -33.89 56.59 28.54
N TRP A 102 -33.32 57.03 29.67
CA TRP A 102 -31.98 56.61 30.10
C TRP A 102 -31.91 55.12 30.42
N LEU A 103 -32.92 54.58 31.11
CA LEU A 103 -33.00 53.13 31.39
C LEU A 103 -33.13 52.30 30.11
N ASN A 104 -33.93 52.75 29.15
CA ASN A 104 -34.07 52.08 27.85
C ASN A 104 -32.76 52.13 27.05
N ALA A 105 -32.13 53.30 26.97
CA ALA A 105 -30.83 53.44 26.32
C ALA A 105 -29.76 52.54 26.97
N ARG A 106 -29.80 52.37 28.30
CA ARG A 106 -28.90 51.46 29.00
C ARG A 106 -29.14 50.00 28.60
N ARG A 107 -30.39 49.55 28.56
CA ARG A 107 -30.75 48.20 28.12
C ARG A 107 -30.34 47.94 26.68
N ASP A 108 -30.55 48.91 25.79
CA ASP A 108 -30.15 48.81 24.39
C ASP A 108 -28.62 48.70 24.26
N LEU A 109 -27.87 49.50 25.04
CA LEU A 109 -26.42 49.41 25.09
C LEU A 109 -25.94 48.04 25.59
N ASP A 110 -26.56 47.50 26.64
CA ASP A 110 -26.22 46.17 27.16
C ASP A 110 -26.55 45.07 26.12
N ARG A 111 -27.67 45.19 25.39
CA ARG A 111 -28.06 44.28 24.30
C ARG A 111 -27.10 44.34 23.12
N ILE A 112 -26.69 45.54 22.69
CA ILE A 112 -25.71 45.74 21.62
C ILE A 112 -24.34 45.18 22.02
N ASN A 113 -23.93 45.36 23.27
CA ASN A 113 -22.66 44.83 23.75
C ASN A 113 -22.67 43.29 23.79
N ALA A 114 -23.78 42.68 24.21
CA ALA A 114 -23.95 41.23 24.16
C ALA A 114 -23.89 40.68 22.72
N SER A 115 -24.61 41.29 21.77
CA SER A 115 -24.58 40.86 20.36
C SER A 115 -23.22 41.09 19.71
N PHE A 116 -22.53 42.17 20.07
CA PHE A 116 -21.16 42.44 19.59
C PHE A 116 -20.18 41.37 20.06
N ARG A 117 -20.24 40.97 21.34
CA ARG A 117 -19.40 39.88 21.88
C ARG A 117 -19.68 38.55 21.20
N GLN A 118 -20.95 38.24 20.94
CA GLN A 118 -21.34 37.04 20.20
C GLN A 118 -20.78 37.07 18.77
N CYS A 119 -20.98 38.17 18.04
CA CYS A 119 -20.45 38.35 16.68
C CYS A 119 -18.92 38.23 16.65
N GLN A 120 -18.22 38.77 17.65
CA GLN A 120 -16.77 38.62 17.77
C GLN A 120 -16.36 37.15 17.96
N GLY A 121 -17.08 36.41 18.80
CA GLY A 121 -16.87 34.97 19.00
C GLY A 121 -17.11 34.17 17.72
N ASP A 122 -18.23 34.40 17.06
CA ASP A 122 -18.59 33.75 15.80
C ASP A 122 -17.53 34.02 14.72
N ARG A 123 -17.05 35.27 14.60
CA ARG A 123 -16.00 35.64 13.63
C ARG A 123 -14.71 34.84 13.85
N VAL A 124 -14.29 34.62 15.10
CA VAL A 124 -13.12 33.79 15.42
C VAL A 124 -13.35 32.34 15.02
N ILE A 125 -14.54 31.79 15.30
CA ILE A 125 -14.91 30.43 14.92
C ILE A 125 -14.90 30.26 13.40
N TYR A 126 -15.52 31.17 12.64
CA TYR A 126 -15.51 31.13 11.18
C TYR A 126 -14.10 31.22 10.60
N THR A 127 -13.25 32.09 11.16
CA THR A 127 -11.85 32.23 10.71
C THR A 127 -11.07 30.94 10.93
N ASN A 128 -11.25 30.28 12.08
CA ASN A 128 -10.60 29.00 12.35
C ASN A 128 -11.15 27.89 11.46
N ASN A 129 -12.47 27.81 11.28
CA ASN A 129 -13.11 26.82 10.41
C ASN A 129 -12.65 26.96 8.96
N GLN A 130 -12.50 28.19 8.45
CA GLN A 130 -11.93 28.42 7.10
C GLN A 130 -10.51 27.88 6.98
N ARG A 131 -9.66 28.06 8.00
CA ARG A 131 -8.29 27.51 8.01
C ARG A 131 -8.29 25.98 7.99
N TYR A 132 -9.14 25.35 8.81
CA TYR A 132 -9.29 23.89 8.80
C TYR A 132 -9.79 23.37 7.46
N MET A 133 -10.80 24.02 6.88
CA MET A 133 -11.37 23.62 5.60
C MET A 133 -10.34 23.75 4.46
N ALA A 134 -9.55 24.83 4.45
CA ALA A 134 -8.44 24.99 3.51
C ALA A 134 -7.38 23.89 3.68
N ALA A 135 -7.02 23.54 4.92
CA ALA A 135 -6.08 22.45 5.19
C ALA A 135 -6.60 21.08 4.73
N ILE A 136 -7.89 20.80 4.96
CA ILE A 136 -8.55 19.56 4.51
C ILE A 136 -8.50 19.46 2.98
N ILE A 137 -8.90 20.53 2.26
CA ILE A 137 -8.89 20.56 0.79
C ILE A 137 -7.47 20.33 0.24
N LEU A 138 -6.46 20.95 0.85
CA LEU A 138 -5.06 20.74 0.46
C LEU A 138 -4.61 19.29 0.69
N SER A 139 -4.95 18.72 1.85
CA SER A 139 -4.61 17.32 2.18
C SER A 139 -5.28 16.32 1.25
N GLU A 140 -6.55 16.55 0.89
CA GLU A 140 -7.30 15.70 -0.03
C GLU A 140 -6.71 15.78 -1.44
N LYS A 141 -6.34 16.99 -1.90
CA LYS A 141 -5.65 17.18 -3.17
C LYS A 141 -4.32 16.42 -3.20
N GLN A 142 -3.51 16.54 -2.15
CA GLN A 142 -2.23 15.82 -2.05
C GLN A 142 -2.42 14.30 -2.07
N CYS A 143 -3.39 13.77 -1.32
CA CYS A 143 -3.74 12.35 -1.32
C CYS A 143 -4.17 11.87 -2.71
N ARG A 144 -5.00 12.66 -3.40
CA ARG A 144 -5.46 12.36 -4.76
C ARG A 144 -4.32 12.33 -5.77
N ASP A 145 -3.37 13.26 -5.67
CA ASP A 145 -2.22 13.33 -6.56
C ASP A 145 -1.25 12.17 -6.30
N GLN A 146 -0.98 11.84 -5.03
CA GLN A 146 -0.21 10.65 -4.65
C GLN A 146 -0.84 9.36 -5.19
N PHE A 147 -2.16 9.20 -5.06
CA PHE A 147 -2.85 8.03 -5.59
C PHE A 147 -2.72 7.92 -7.11
N LYS A 148 -2.83 9.03 -7.85
CA LYS A 148 -2.61 9.04 -9.31
C LYS A 148 -1.20 8.62 -9.67
N ASP A 149 -0.20 9.10 -8.95
CA ASP A 149 1.20 8.77 -9.23
C ASP A 149 1.53 7.31 -8.89
N MET A 150 0.98 6.79 -7.78
CA MET A 150 1.04 5.36 -7.46
C MET A 150 0.38 4.51 -8.56
N ASN A 151 -0.78 4.94 -9.07
CA ASN A 151 -1.47 4.20 -10.12
C ASN A 151 -0.66 4.15 -11.43
N LYS A 152 -0.05 5.27 -11.84
CA LYS A 152 0.87 5.30 -12.99
C LYS A 152 2.06 4.35 -12.80
N SER A 153 2.61 4.28 -11.58
CA SER A 153 3.71 3.38 -11.25
C SER A 153 3.30 1.91 -11.34
N CYS A 154 2.09 1.57 -10.88
CA CYS A 154 1.52 0.24 -11.01
C CYS A 154 1.32 -0.17 -12.49
N ASP A 155 0.76 0.72 -13.31
CA ASP A 155 0.57 0.50 -14.75
C ASP A 155 1.92 0.27 -15.46
N ALA A 156 2.95 1.03 -15.10
CA ALA A 156 4.30 0.85 -15.62
C ALA A 156 4.91 -0.50 -15.23
N LEU A 157 4.72 -0.94 -13.97
CA LEU A 157 5.18 -2.25 -13.50
C LEU A 157 4.46 -3.40 -14.22
N LEU A 158 3.14 -3.29 -14.40
CA LEU A 158 2.35 -4.26 -15.15
C LEU A 158 2.81 -4.34 -16.62
N PHE A 159 3.10 -3.20 -17.24
CA PHE A 159 3.64 -3.17 -18.60
C PHE A 159 5.00 -3.88 -18.68
N MET A 160 5.93 -3.58 -17.76
CA MET A 160 7.25 -4.25 -17.72
C MET A 160 7.13 -5.76 -17.48
N LEU A 161 6.26 -6.19 -16.57
CA LEU A 161 6.02 -7.61 -16.31
C LEU A 161 5.45 -8.30 -17.55
N ASN A 162 4.47 -7.70 -18.22
CA ASN A 162 3.92 -8.23 -19.48
C ASN A 162 4.97 -8.31 -20.58
N GLN A 163 5.86 -7.33 -20.69
CA GLN A 163 6.96 -7.38 -21.66
C GLN A 163 7.92 -8.54 -21.35
N LYS A 164 8.29 -8.74 -20.07
CA LYS A 164 9.12 -9.88 -19.65
C LYS A 164 8.46 -11.22 -19.94
N VAL A 165 7.16 -11.37 -19.70
CA VAL A 165 6.41 -12.59 -20.02
C VAL A 165 6.50 -12.88 -21.52
N LYS A 166 6.23 -11.89 -22.38
CA LYS A 166 6.33 -12.06 -23.84
C LYS A 166 7.74 -12.45 -24.30
N THR A 167 8.78 -11.85 -23.70
CA THR A 167 10.16 -12.22 -24.01
C THR A 167 10.46 -13.66 -23.62
N LEU A 168 10.06 -14.08 -22.42
CA LEU A 168 10.25 -15.46 -21.95
C LEU A 168 9.46 -16.47 -22.78
N GLU A 169 8.25 -16.13 -23.23
CA GLU A 169 7.47 -16.99 -24.14
C GLU A 169 8.20 -17.22 -25.47
N VAL A 170 8.82 -16.18 -26.03
CA VAL A 170 9.62 -16.29 -27.25
C VAL A 170 10.89 -17.12 -27.00
N GLU A 171 11.56 -16.94 -25.86
CA GLU A 171 12.75 -17.73 -25.50
C GLU A 171 12.42 -19.21 -25.30
N ILE A 172 11.33 -19.53 -24.58
CA ILE A 172 10.84 -20.91 -24.40
C ILE A 172 10.48 -21.52 -25.77
N ALA A 173 9.83 -20.78 -26.65
CA ALA A 173 9.51 -21.28 -28.00
C ALA A 173 10.79 -21.59 -28.79
N LYS A 174 11.80 -20.71 -28.74
CA LYS A 174 13.11 -20.95 -29.38
C LYS A 174 13.80 -22.18 -28.81
N GLU A 175 13.91 -22.29 -27.48
CA GLU A 175 14.53 -23.46 -26.83
C GLU A 175 13.80 -24.76 -27.16
N LYS A 176 12.46 -24.75 -27.20
CA LYS A 176 11.68 -25.93 -27.64
C LYS A 176 12.07 -26.36 -29.05
N THR A 177 12.21 -25.43 -29.99
CA THR A 177 12.61 -25.77 -31.37
C THR A 177 14.02 -26.33 -31.47
N ILE A 178 14.95 -25.84 -30.64
CA ILE A 178 16.32 -26.36 -30.57
C ILE A 178 16.31 -27.77 -29.98
N CYS A 179 15.64 -27.95 -28.85
CA CYS A 179 15.51 -29.24 -28.20
C CYS A 179 14.86 -30.31 -29.10
N THR A 180 13.87 -29.94 -29.92
CA THR A 180 13.27 -30.87 -30.88
C THR A 180 14.26 -31.28 -31.97
N LYS A 181 15.02 -30.31 -32.51
CA LYS A 181 16.05 -30.60 -33.53
C LYS A 181 17.16 -31.49 -32.97
N ASP A 182 17.62 -31.21 -31.75
CA ASP A 182 18.64 -32.02 -31.09
C ASP A 182 18.14 -33.43 -30.81
N LYS A 183 16.88 -33.58 -30.37
CA LYS A 183 16.25 -34.89 -30.18
C LYS A 183 16.19 -35.69 -31.49
N GLU A 184 15.77 -35.06 -32.59
CA GLU A 184 15.71 -35.71 -33.91
C GLU A 184 17.10 -36.12 -34.41
N SER A 185 18.11 -35.25 -34.23
CA SER A 185 19.51 -35.53 -34.55
C SER A 185 20.05 -36.72 -33.77
N VAL A 186 19.82 -36.77 -32.45
CA VAL A 186 20.22 -37.90 -31.60
C VAL A 186 19.52 -39.20 -32.01
N LEU A 187 18.23 -39.15 -32.34
CA LEU A 187 17.48 -40.32 -32.82
C LEU A 187 17.99 -40.83 -34.17
N LEU A 188 18.37 -39.93 -35.07
CA LEU A 188 18.99 -40.29 -36.35
C LEU A 188 20.34 -40.97 -36.11
N ASN A 189 21.20 -40.36 -35.30
CA ASN A 189 22.53 -40.92 -34.97
C ASN A 189 22.41 -42.28 -34.28
N LYS A 190 21.43 -42.46 -33.39
CA LYS A 190 21.14 -43.76 -32.76
C LYS A 190 20.84 -44.84 -33.80
N ARG A 191 19.95 -44.55 -34.77
CA ARG A 191 19.61 -45.51 -35.84
C ARG A 191 20.82 -45.90 -36.68
N VAL A 192 21.65 -44.92 -37.05
CA VAL A 192 22.88 -45.18 -37.81
C VAL A 192 23.84 -46.09 -37.04
N VAL A 193 24.01 -45.86 -35.73
CA VAL A 193 24.88 -46.71 -34.89
C VAL A 193 24.28 -48.11 -34.70
N GLU A 194 22.96 -48.24 -34.56
CA GLU A 194 22.28 -49.54 -34.49
C GLU A 194 22.43 -50.35 -35.78
N GLU A 195 22.28 -49.72 -36.95
CA GLU A 195 22.52 -50.35 -38.25
C GLU A 195 23.98 -50.81 -38.41
N GLN A 196 24.94 -49.94 -38.04
CA GLN A 196 26.37 -50.30 -38.05
C GLN A 196 26.68 -51.46 -37.09
N LEU A 197 26.00 -51.54 -35.95
CA LEU A 197 26.18 -52.64 -35.00
C LEU A 197 25.69 -53.96 -35.59
N VAL A 198 24.52 -53.98 -36.23
CA VAL A 198 23.98 -55.18 -36.90
C VAL A 198 24.94 -55.66 -37.99
N GLU A 199 25.46 -54.74 -38.80
CA GLU A 199 26.41 -55.06 -39.85
C GLU A 199 27.74 -55.60 -39.29
N CYS A 200 28.24 -55.00 -38.21
CA CYS A 200 29.45 -55.47 -37.52
C CYS A 200 29.28 -56.90 -36.95
N VAL A 201 28.11 -57.21 -36.38
CA VAL A 201 27.80 -58.55 -35.86
C VAL A 201 27.80 -59.59 -36.98
N LYS A 202 27.13 -59.31 -38.10
CA LYS A 202 27.12 -60.20 -39.28
C LYS A 202 28.53 -60.47 -39.81
N ASN A 203 29.33 -59.41 -39.98
CA ASN A 203 30.70 -59.53 -40.48
C ASN A 203 31.59 -60.34 -39.53
N ARG A 204 31.39 -60.20 -38.22
CA ARG A 204 32.09 -61.00 -37.22
C ARG A 204 31.73 -62.50 -37.30
N GLU A 205 30.47 -62.83 -37.53
CA GLU A 205 30.01 -64.22 -37.70
C GLU A 205 30.56 -64.85 -38.99
N LEU A 206 30.53 -64.11 -40.10
CA LEU A 206 31.13 -64.55 -41.37
C LEU A 206 32.63 -64.82 -41.21
N GLN A 207 33.38 -63.89 -40.63
CA GLN A 207 34.81 -64.10 -40.35
C GLN A 207 35.06 -65.29 -39.40
N HIS A 208 34.15 -65.56 -38.46
CA HIS A 208 34.28 -66.71 -37.59
C HIS A 208 34.13 -68.03 -38.35
N GLN A 209 33.14 -68.12 -39.24
CA GLN A 209 32.91 -69.29 -40.09
C GLN A 209 34.08 -69.52 -41.06
N GLU A 210 34.55 -68.48 -41.75
CA GLU A 210 35.73 -68.56 -42.64
C GLU A 210 36.97 -69.05 -41.89
N ARG A 211 37.18 -68.57 -40.66
CA ARG A 211 38.30 -69.01 -39.82
C ARG A 211 38.19 -70.47 -39.40
N GLN A 212 36.99 -70.96 -39.12
CA GLN A 212 36.80 -72.38 -38.80
C GLN A 212 37.11 -73.26 -40.02
N LEU A 213 36.59 -72.90 -41.20
CA LEU A 213 36.89 -73.60 -42.44
C LEU A 213 38.39 -73.61 -42.76
N ALA A 214 39.05 -72.46 -42.63
CA ALA A 214 40.50 -72.35 -42.84
C ALA A 214 41.29 -73.23 -41.85
N LYS A 215 40.88 -73.29 -40.58
CA LYS A 215 41.50 -74.18 -39.58
C LYS A 215 41.31 -75.65 -39.91
N GLU A 216 40.12 -76.06 -40.33
CA GLU A 216 39.84 -77.44 -40.73
C GLU A 216 40.67 -77.85 -41.96
N GLN A 217 40.79 -76.97 -42.96
CA GLN A 217 41.65 -77.19 -44.11
C GLN A 217 43.12 -77.30 -43.71
N LEU A 218 43.60 -76.42 -42.82
CA LEU A 218 44.97 -76.45 -42.32
C LEU A 218 45.27 -77.76 -41.58
N GLN A 219 44.34 -78.24 -40.74
CA GLN A 219 44.49 -79.52 -40.05
C GLN A 219 44.53 -80.70 -41.02
N LYS A 220 43.70 -80.69 -42.08
CA LYS A 220 43.76 -81.71 -43.15
C LYS A 220 45.12 -81.71 -43.84
N VAL A 221 45.67 -80.54 -44.16
CA VAL A 221 47.00 -80.42 -44.78
C VAL A 221 48.09 -80.88 -43.81
N GLN A 222 48.07 -80.46 -42.54
CA GLN A 222 49.03 -80.92 -41.54
C GLN A 222 48.99 -82.44 -41.31
N ALA A 223 47.81 -83.06 -41.37
CA ALA A 223 47.67 -84.52 -41.26
C ALA A 223 48.24 -85.26 -42.48
N LEU A 224 48.20 -84.66 -43.68
CA LEU A 224 48.74 -85.23 -44.91
C LEU A 224 50.25 -84.95 -45.09
N CYS A 225 50.76 -83.87 -44.49
CA CYS A 225 52.18 -83.52 -44.51
C CYS A 225 52.94 -84.23 -43.37
N LEU A 226 53.15 -85.54 -43.50
CA LEU A 226 54.29 -86.19 -42.86
C LEU A 226 55.59 -85.57 -43.41
N PRO A 227 56.68 -85.45 -42.62
CA PRO A 227 57.94 -84.92 -43.11
C PRO A 227 58.41 -85.77 -44.30
N LEU A 228 58.32 -85.20 -45.49
CA LEU A 228 58.79 -85.81 -46.73
C LEU A 228 60.32 -85.79 -46.68
N ASP A 229 60.91 -86.90 -46.28
CA ASP A 229 62.36 -87.08 -46.26
C ASP A 229 62.86 -87.23 -47.71
N LYS A 230 63.51 -86.17 -48.21
CA LYS A 230 63.99 -86.05 -49.58
C LYS A 230 64.94 -87.18 -49.94
N ASP A 231 65.85 -87.52 -49.04
CA ASP A 231 66.90 -88.51 -49.30
C ASP A 231 66.29 -89.91 -49.34
N LYS A 232 65.30 -90.17 -48.51
CA LYS A 232 64.53 -91.42 -48.53
C LYS A 232 63.69 -91.58 -49.79
N PHE A 233 62.98 -90.52 -50.21
CA PHE A 233 62.13 -90.56 -51.40
C PHE A 233 62.93 -90.73 -52.70
N GLU A 234 64.06 -90.03 -52.84
CA GLU A 234 64.94 -90.19 -54.00
C GLU A 234 65.54 -91.60 -54.04
N MET A 235 65.93 -92.15 -52.88
CA MET A 235 66.44 -93.52 -52.78
C MET A 235 65.36 -94.55 -53.13
N ASP A 236 64.13 -94.40 -52.65
CA ASP A 236 63.01 -95.28 -52.96
C ASP A 236 62.62 -95.24 -54.45
N LEU A 237 62.63 -94.07 -55.09
CA LEU A 237 62.41 -93.94 -56.53
C LEU A 237 63.51 -94.62 -57.36
N ARG A 238 64.78 -94.47 -56.95
CA ARG A 238 65.92 -95.15 -57.61
C ARG A 238 65.84 -96.66 -57.46
N ASN A 239 65.39 -97.14 -56.29
CA ASN A 239 65.19 -98.57 -56.04
C ASN A 239 64.01 -99.13 -56.86
N LEU A 240 62.85 -98.47 -56.85
CA LEU A 240 61.69 -98.83 -57.67
C LEU A 240 62.01 -98.81 -59.17
N TRP A 241 62.80 -97.83 -59.62
CA TRP A 241 63.25 -97.77 -61.01
C TRP A 241 64.13 -98.96 -61.36
N ARG A 242 65.13 -99.27 -60.52
CA ARG A 242 66.02 -100.44 -60.67
C ARG A 242 65.25 -101.76 -60.69
N ASP A 243 64.18 -101.86 -59.90
CA ASP A 243 63.32 -103.05 -59.80
C ASP A 243 62.24 -103.11 -60.89
N SER A 244 62.02 -102.02 -61.63
CA SER A 244 61.01 -101.97 -62.69
C SER A 244 61.40 -102.84 -63.89
N ILE A 245 60.38 -103.28 -64.62
CA ILE A 245 60.52 -104.11 -65.81
C ILE A 245 61.27 -103.35 -66.93
N ILE A 246 61.29 -102.01 -66.88
CA ILE A 246 61.81 -101.15 -67.95
C ILE A 246 63.33 -101.32 -68.16
N PRO A 247 64.22 -101.09 -67.16
CA PRO A 247 65.66 -101.31 -67.34
C PRO A 247 65.98 -102.78 -67.64
N ARG A 248 65.27 -103.74 -67.01
CA ARG A 248 65.46 -105.18 -67.26
C ARG A 248 65.10 -105.58 -68.70
N SER A 249 64.06 -104.99 -69.27
CA SER A 249 63.63 -105.26 -70.65
C SER A 249 64.55 -104.59 -71.67
N LEU A 250 65.02 -103.38 -71.37
CA LEU A 250 65.99 -102.65 -72.20
C LEU A 250 67.37 -103.33 -72.22
N ASP A 251 67.80 -103.95 -71.11
CA ASP A 251 69.01 -104.78 -71.06
C ASP A 251 68.88 -106.06 -71.89
N ASN A 252 67.72 -106.71 -71.89
CA ASN A 252 67.46 -107.92 -72.68
C ASN A 252 67.37 -107.66 -74.19
N LEU A 253 66.91 -106.48 -74.61
CA LEU A 253 66.80 -106.08 -76.02
C LEU A 253 68.16 -105.78 -76.67
N GLY A 254 69.19 -105.48 -75.88
CA GLY A 254 70.55 -105.17 -76.36
C GLY A 254 71.35 -106.37 -76.88
N TYR A 255 70.90 -107.61 -76.64
CA TYR A 255 71.61 -108.85 -77.01
C TYR A 255 71.15 -109.50 -78.34
N ASN A 256 70.35 -108.82 -79.15
CA ASN A 256 69.95 -109.34 -80.46
C ASN A 256 70.97 -109.00 -81.55
N LEU A 257 71.70 -110.02 -82.01
CA LEU A 257 72.83 -109.94 -82.95
C LEU A 257 72.46 -109.59 -84.41
N TYR A 258 71.17 -109.44 -84.75
CA TYR A 258 70.70 -109.40 -86.15
C TYR A 258 70.00 -108.11 -86.63
N HIS A 259 69.76 -107.08 -85.80
CA HIS A 259 69.17 -105.80 -86.25
C HIS A 259 69.85 -104.59 -85.58
N PRO A 260 70.34 -103.57 -86.34
CA PRO A 260 71.05 -102.43 -85.77
C PRO A 260 70.05 -101.37 -85.27
N LEU A 261 69.37 -101.64 -84.16
CA LEU A 261 68.57 -100.64 -83.42
C LEU A 261 69.41 -99.89 -82.37
N GLY A 262 70.72 -100.12 -82.33
CA GLY A 262 71.60 -99.72 -81.22
C GLY A 262 71.65 -98.22 -80.91
N SER A 263 71.56 -97.32 -81.89
CA SER A 263 71.59 -95.87 -81.65
C SER A 263 70.28 -95.33 -81.07
N GLU A 264 69.13 -95.81 -81.56
CA GLU A 264 67.81 -95.44 -81.06
C GLU A 264 67.55 -96.09 -79.69
N LEU A 265 67.93 -97.36 -79.50
CA LEU A 265 67.81 -98.06 -78.22
C LEU A 265 68.70 -97.42 -77.13
N ALA A 266 69.92 -96.98 -77.47
CA ALA A 266 70.78 -96.25 -76.55
C ALA A 266 70.28 -94.81 -76.26
N SER A 267 69.55 -94.20 -77.20
CA SER A 267 68.87 -92.92 -76.97
C SER A 267 67.68 -93.08 -76.02
N ILE A 268 66.84 -94.10 -76.26
CA ILE A 268 65.71 -94.47 -75.40
C ILE A 268 66.20 -94.85 -74.00
N ARG A 269 67.28 -95.64 -73.89
CA ARG A 269 67.89 -95.99 -72.61
C ARG A 269 68.36 -94.78 -71.83
N ARG A 270 69.09 -93.85 -72.47
CA ARG A 270 69.51 -92.60 -71.80
C ARG A 270 68.33 -91.72 -71.39
N ALA A 271 67.27 -91.65 -72.20
CA ALA A 271 66.06 -90.92 -71.85
C ALA A 271 65.32 -91.56 -70.66
N CYS A 272 65.25 -92.89 -70.61
CA CYS A 272 64.67 -93.65 -69.51
C CYS A 272 65.52 -93.54 -68.23
N ASP A 273 66.84 -93.67 -68.31
CA ASP A 273 67.74 -93.52 -67.15
C ASP A 273 67.76 -92.08 -66.59
N HIS A 274 67.38 -91.10 -67.40
CA HIS A 274 67.22 -89.71 -66.98
C HIS A 274 65.88 -89.42 -66.27
N MET A 275 64.86 -90.29 -66.43
CA MET A 275 63.53 -90.08 -65.84
C MET A 275 63.53 -89.95 -64.31
N PRO A 276 64.25 -90.77 -63.52
CA PRO A 276 64.32 -90.59 -62.07
C PRO A 276 64.88 -89.22 -61.67
N SER A 277 65.88 -88.70 -62.41
CA SER A 277 66.45 -87.38 -62.16
C SER A 277 65.48 -86.25 -62.55
N LEU A 278 64.74 -86.42 -63.65
CA LEU A 278 63.70 -85.48 -64.08
C LEU A 278 62.53 -85.43 -63.09
N MET A 279 62.09 -86.59 -62.58
CA MET A 279 61.06 -86.69 -61.54
C MET A 279 61.54 -86.05 -60.22
N SER A 280 62.78 -86.28 -59.81
CA SER A 280 63.36 -85.63 -58.63
C SER A 280 63.40 -84.10 -58.78
N SER A 281 63.84 -83.59 -59.94
CA SER A 281 63.83 -82.15 -60.25
C SER A 281 62.42 -81.54 -60.20
N LYS A 282 61.41 -82.25 -60.72
CA LYS A 282 60.01 -81.80 -60.66
C LYS A 282 59.45 -81.80 -59.23
N VAL A 283 59.83 -82.77 -58.41
CA VAL A 283 59.47 -82.81 -56.98
C VAL A 283 60.15 -81.68 -56.22
N GLU A 284 61.40 -81.33 -56.53
CA GLU A 284 62.09 -80.18 -55.97
C GLU A 284 61.46 -78.84 -56.38
N GLU A 285 61.03 -78.72 -57.63
CA GLU A 285 60.31 -77.53 -58.12
C GLU A 285 58.98 -77.36 -57.35
N LEU A 286 58.23 -78.45 -57.17
CA LEU A 286 57.00 -78.47 -56.37
C LEU A 286 57.28 -78.12 -54.89
N ALA A 287 58.34 -78.67 -54.31
CA ALA A 287 58.74 -78.40 -52.91
C ALA A 287 59.20 -76.95 -52.71
N ARG A 288 59.88 -76.35 -53.70
CA ARG A 288 60.23 -74.93 -53.69
C ARG A 288 58.99 -74.03 -53.76
N SER A 289 58.04 -74.34 -54.64
CA SER A 289 56.75 -73.63 -54.72
C SER A 289 56.00 -73.73 -53.38
N LEU A 290 55.88 -74.95 -52.82
CA LEU A 290 55.20 -75.17 -51.55
C LEU A 290 55.85 -74.41 -50.38
N ARG A 291 57.19 -74.35 -50.31
CA ARG A 291 57.90 -73.53 -49.32
C ARG A 291 57.60 -72.04 -49.48
N ALA A 292 57.61 -71.53 -50.71
CA ALA A 292 57.26 -70.13 -50.96
C ALA A 292 55.81 -69.82 -50.56
N ASP A 293 54.87 -70.75 -50.80
CA ASP A 293 53.48 -70.63 -50.35
C ASP A 293 53.37 -70.63 -48.82
N ILE A 294 54.09 -71.53 -48.12
CA ILE A 294 54.14 -71.57 -46.65
C ILE A 294 54.70 -70.27 -46.07
N GLU A 295 55.79 -69.74 -46.64
CA GLU A 295 56.38 -68.47 -46.21
C GLU A 295 55.45 -67.27 -46.47
N ARG A 296 54.67 -67.29 -47.55
CA ARG A 296 53.63 -66.27 -47.80
C ARG A 296 52.55 -66.34 -46.73
N VAL A 297 52.00 -67.51 -46.47
CA VAL A 297 50.96 -67.71 -45.45
C VAL A 297 51.47 -67.37 -44.05
N ALA A 298 52.72 -67.68 -43.72
CA ALA A 298 53.33 -67.31 -42.44
C ALA A 298 53.43 -65.79 -42.26
N ARG A 299 53.81 -65.06 -43.32
CA ARG A 299 53.81 -63.59 -43.32
C ARG A 299 52.41 -63.02 -43.15
N GLU A 300 51.43 -63.50 -43.94
CA GLU A 300 50.02 -63.10 -43.82
C GLU A 300 49.48 -63.35 -42.40
N ASN A 301 49.82 -64.48 -41.77
CA ASN A 301 49.41 -64.77 -40.40
C ASN A 301 50.01 -63.80 -39.38
N SER A 302 51.28 -63.41 -39.56
CA SER A 302 51.93 -62.43 -38.69
C SER A 302 51.29 -61.04 -38.82
N ASP A 303 50.93 -60.64 -40.04
CA ASP A 303 50.23 -59.39 -40.30
C ASP A 303 48.81 -59.39 -39.72
N LEU A 304 48.06 -60.48 -39.88
CA LEU A 304 46.74 -60.65 -39.27
C LEU A 304 46.80 -60.66 -37.74
N GLN A 305 47.85 -61.23 -37.13
CA GLN A 305 48.05 -61.16 -35.69
C GLN A 305 48.30 -59.73 -35.21
N ARG A 306 49.09 -58.95 -35.94
CA ARG A 306 49.31 -57.52 -35.66
C ARG A 306 48.00 -56.74 -35.74
N GLN A 307 47.25 -56.88 -36.84
CA GLN A 307 45.95 -56.22 -37.02
C GLN A 307 44.95 -56.61 -35.91
N LYS A 308 44.94 -57.88 -35.50
CA LYS A 308 44.10 -58.34 -34.38
C LYS A 308 44.47 -57.63 -33.08
N LEU A 309 45.76 -57.47 -32.78
CA LEU A 309 46.21 -56.81 -31.56
C LEU A 309 45.82 -55.33 -31.56
N GLU A 310 46.01 -54.64 -32.68
CA GLU A 310 45.60 -53.24 -32.88
C GLU A 310 44.09 -53.07 -32.71
N ALA A 311 43.28 -53.94 -33.33
CA ALA A 311 41.83 -53.92 -33.17
C ALA A 311 41.38 -54.20 -31.73
N GLN A 312 42.06 -55.11 -31.01
CA GLN A 312 41.78 -55.37 -29.59
C GLN A 312 42.13 -54.19 -28.68
N GLN A 313 43.23 -53.49 -28.96
CA GLN A 313 43.58 -52.26 -28.23
C GLN A 313 42.56 -51.15 -28.50
N GLY A 314 42.14 -50.96 -29.76
CA GLY A 314 41.10 -50.02 -30.14
C GLY A 314 39.75 -50.32 -29.46
N LEU A 315 39.38 -51.60 -29.37
CA LEU A 315 38.16 -52.02 -28.66
C LEU A 315 38.22 -51.67 -27.16
N ARG A 316 39.35 -51.91 -26.49
CA ARG A 316 39.53 -51.55 -25.07
C ARG A 316 39.43 -50.04 -24.85
N ALA A 317 40.12 -49.25 -25.67
CA ALA A 317 40.06 -47.79 -25.61
C ALA A 317 38.63 -47.27 -25.83
N SER A 318 37.89 -47.87 -26.78
CA SER A 318 36.48 -47.54 -27.02
C SER A 318 35.57 -47.90 -25.83
N GLN A 319 35.80 -49.05 -25.19
CA GLN A 319 35.06 -49.44 -23.98
C GLN A 319 35.32 -48.50 -22.80
N GLU A 320 36.57 -48.11 -22.58
CA GLU A 320 36.95 -47.15 -21.54
C GLU A 320 36.34 -45.77 -21.81
N ALA A 321 36.40 -45.31 -23.06
CA ALA A 321 35.75 -44.05 -23.48
C ALA A 321 34.24 -44.10 -23.27
N LYS A 322 33.59 -45.21 -23.64
CA LYS A 322 32.15 -45.43 -23.41
C LYS A 322 31.80 -45.34 -21.93
N GLN A 323 32.52 -46.07 -21.05
CA GLN A 323 32.26 -46.03 -19.61
C GLN A 323 32.46 -44.63 -19.03
N LYS A 324 33.46 -43.89 -19.50
CA LYS A 324 33.70 -42.51 -19.08
C LYS A 324 32.55 -41.60 -19.49
N VAL A 325 32.11 -41.69 -20.74
CA VAL A 325 30.96 -40.90 -21.26
C VAL A 325 29.67 -41.27 -20.53
N GLU A 326 29.41 -42.54 -20.25
CA GLU A 326 28.23 -42.98 -19.49
C GLU A 326 28.23 -42.43 -18.06
N LYS A 327 29.38 -42.47 -17.36
CA LYS A 327 29.51 -41.87 -16.02
C LYS A 327 29.31 -40.36 -16.05
N GLU A 328 29.89 -39.67 -17.03
CA GLU A 328 29.71 -38.23 -17.20
C GLU A 328 28.25 -37.88 -17.52
N ALA A 329 27.58 -38.65 -18.38
CA ALA A 329 26.17 -38.47 -18.72
C ALA A 329 25.26 -38.69 -17.50
N GLN A 330 25.46 -39.77 -16.75
CA GLN A 330 24.73 -40.03 -15.50
C GLN A 330 24.95 -38.92 -14.46
N ALA A 331 26.18 -38.44 -14.30
CA ALA A 331 26.49 -37.35 -13.39
C ALA A 331 25.83 -36.03 -13.82
N ARG A 332 25.77 -35.74 -15.13
CA ARG A 332 25.08 -34.56 -15.67
C ARG A 332 23.57 -34.66 -15.49
N GLU A 333 22.98 -35.82 -15.76
CA GLU A 333 21.55 -36.07 -15.58
C GLU A 333 21.15 -35.93 -14.11
N ALA A 334 21.89 -36.55 -13.19
CA ALA A 334 21.65 -36.41 -11.76
C ALA A 334 21.75 -34.96 -11.29
N LYS A 335 22.74 -34.19 -11.80
CA LYS A 335 22.87 -32.75 -11.51
C LYS A 335 21.68 -31.94 -12.03
N LEU A 336 21.25 -32.19 -13.26
CA LEU A 336 20.09 -31.50 -13.86
C LEU A 336 18.79 -31.83 -13.11
N GLN A 337 18.62 -33.08 -12.70
CA GLN A 337 17.45 -33.52 -11.95
C GLN A 337 17.42 -32.91 -10.52
N ALA A 338 18.57 -32.82 -9.86
CA ALA A 338 18.71 -32.14 -8.58
C ALA A 338 18.43 -30.63 -8.70
N GLU A 339 18.92 -29.97 -9.75
CA GLU A 339 18.67 -28.54 -9.97
C GLU A 339 17.21 -28.26 -10.33
N CYS A 340 16.59 -29.10 -11.17
CA CYS A 340 15.17 -28.99 -11.52
C CYS A 340 14.26 -29.15 -10.29
N SER A 341 14.54 -30.15 -9.44
CA SER A 341 13.79 -30.34 -8.19
C SER A 341 13.97 -29.17 -7.22
N ARG A 342 15.20 -28.65 -7.09
CA ARG A 342 15.50 -27.45 -6.29
C ARG A 342 14.74 -26.22 -6.79
N GLN A 343 14.76 -25.95 -8.09
CA GLN A 343 14.03 -24.80 -8.67
C GLN A 343 12.52 -24.96 -8.54
N THR A 344 12.00 -26.17 -8.72
CA THR A 344 10.57 -26.46 -8.51
C THR A 344 10.16 -26.19 -7.06
N GLN A 345 10.98 -26.60 -6.09
CA GLN A 345 10.71 -26.35 -4.69
C GLN A 345 10.73 -24.85 -4.36
N LEU A 346 11.74 -24.10 -4.84
CA LEU A 346 11.80 -22.65 -4.68
C LEU A 346 10.57 -21.94 -5.27
N ALA A 347 10.17 -22.32 -6.49
CA ALA A 347 8.98 -21.75 -7.12
C ALA A 347 7.69 -22.04 -6.33
N LEU A 348 7.58 -23.22 -5.70
CA LEU A 348 6.45 -23.56 -4.83
C LEU A 348 6.47 -22.77 -3.53
N GLU A 349 7.64 -22.57 -2.93
CA GLU A 349 7.82 -21.75 -1.73
C GLU A 349 7.48 -20.27 -2.00
N GLU A 350 8.02 -19.68 -3.08
CA GLU A 350 7.68 -18.33 -3.51
C GLU A 350 6.18 -18.16 -3.79
N LYS A 351 5.58 -19.13 -4.50
CA LYS A 351 4.13 -19.13 -4.74
C LYS A 351 3.32 -19.20 -3.44
N ALA A 352 3.79 -19.94 -2.43
CA ALA A 352 3.14 -20.01 -1.13
C ALA A 352 3.26 -18.68 -0.36
N VAL A 353 4.42 -18.03 -0.42
CA VAL A 353 4.65 -16.69 0.18
C VAL A 353 3.75 -15.65 -0.48
N LEU A 354 3.77 -15.56 -1.81
CA LEU A 354 2.93 -14.61 -2.56
C LEU A 354 1.42 -14.83 -2.31
N ARG A 355 0.98 -16.08 -2.15
CA ARG A 355 -0.41 -16.38 -1.76
C ARG A 355 -0.74 -15.85 -0.37
N LYS A 356 0.14 -16.04 0.61
CA LYS A 356 -0.04 -15.50 1.97
C LYS A 356 -0.07 -13.98 1.97
N GLU A 357 0.84 -13.33 1.24
CA GLU A 357 0.87 -11.87 1.12
C GLU A 357 -0.41 -11.33 0.46
N ARG A 358 -0.86 -11.96 -0.63
CA ARG A 358 -2.14 -11.62 -1.27
C ARG A 358 -3.31 -11.75 -0.29
N ASP A 359 -3.37 -12.84 0.48
CA ASP A 359 -4.46 -13.08 1.43
C ASP A 359 -4.43 -12.08 2.59
N ASN A 360 -3.24 -11.68 3.05
CA ASN A 360 -3.07 -10.62 4.05
C ASN A 360 -3.51 -9.26 3.51
N LEU A 361 -3.06 -8.87 2.32
CA LEU A 361 -3.48 -7.62 1.67
C LEU A 361 -4.98 -7.58 1.42
N ALA A 362 -5.59 -8.71 1.06
CA ALA A 362 -7.04 -8.81 0.90
C ALA A 362 -7.79 -8.59 2.22
N LYS A 363 -7.27 -9.12 3.34
CA LYS A 363 -7.83 -8.87 4.68
C LYS A 363 -7.69 -7.41 5.09
N GLU A 364 -6.51 -6.82 4.94
CA GLU A 364 -6.27 -5.39 5.22
C GLU A 364 -7.20 -4.50 4.40
N LEU A 365 -7.41 -4.83 3.13
CA LEU A 365 -8.33 -4.10 2.26
C LEU A 365 -9.78 -4.17 2.77
N GLU A 366 -10.24 -5.35 3.20
CA GLU A 366 -11.59 -5.51 3.75
C GLU A 366 -11.77 -4.79 5.10
N GLU A 367 -10.74 -4.80 5.96
CA GLU A 367 -10.75 -4.01 7.20
C GLU A 367 -10.83 -2.50 6.90
N LYS A 368 -10.02 -2.01 5.96
CA LYS A 368 -10.05 -0.60 5.53
C LYS A 368 -11.38 -0.21 4.89
N LYS A 369 -12.01 -1.10 4.13
CA LYS A 369 -13.36 -0.88 3.61
C LYS A 369 -14.39 -0.73 4.74
N ARG A 370 -14.36 -1.61 5.74
CA ARG A 370 -15.26 -1.53 6.90
C ARG A 370 -15.06 -0.25 7.70
N GLU A 371 -13.80 0.15 7.94
CA GLU A 371 -13.49 1.43 8.58
C GLU A 371 -14.04 2.61 7.78
N ALA A 372 -13.88 2.61 6.45
CA ALA A 372 -14.39 3.65 5.58
C ALA A 372 -15.93 3.71 5.58
N GLU A 373 -16.61 2.56 5.62
CA GLU A 373 -18.07 2.47 5.74
C GLU A 373 -18.56 3.00 7.09
N GLN A 374 -17.89 2.66 8.19
CA GLN A 374 -18.21 3.19 9.53
C GLN A 374 -18.05 4.71 9.58
N LEU A 375 -16.93 5.25 9.08
CA LEU A 375 -16.71 6.69 9.01
C LEU A 375 -17.75 7.39 8.13
N ARG A 376 -18.16 6.79 7.01
CA ARG A 376 -19.26 7.31 6.18
C ARG A 376 -20.59 7.34 6.95
N MET A 377 -20.90 6.31 7.73
CA MET A 377 -22.12 6.27 8.53
C MET A 377 -22.10 7.34 9.64
N GLU A 378 -20.98 7.50 10.34
CA GLU A 378 -20.81 8.56 11.34
C GLU A 378 -20.95 9.96 10.74
N LEU A 379 -20.37 10.20 9.56
CA LEU A 379 -20.52 11.46 8.83
C LEU A 379 -21.98 11.71 8.44
N ALA A 380 -22.70 10.70 7.96
CA ALA A 380 -24.13 10.81 7.64
C ALA A 380 -24.97 11.18 8.88
N ILE A 381 -24.70 10.53 10.03
CA ILE A 381 -25.37 10.84 11.30
C ILE A 381 -25.08 12.29 11.72
N ARG A 382 -23.81 12.70 11.74
CA ARG A 382 -23.42 14.07 12.10
C ARG A 382 -24.04 15.12 11.17
N ASN A 383 -24.09 14.86 9.86
CA ASN A 383 -24.76 15.73 8.90
C ASN A 383 -26.27 15.85 9.18
N SER A 384 -26.95 14.73 9.46
CA SER A 384 -28.38 14.75 9.80
C SER A 384 -28.68 15.51 11.11
N ALA A 385 -27.80 15.38 12.10
CA ALA A 385 -27.88 16.11 13.36
C ALA A 385 -27.64 17.62 13.16
N LEU A 386 -26.68 17.97 12.30
CA LEU A 386 -26.41 19.36 11.92
C LEU A 386 -27.62 19.98 11.21
N ASP A 387 -28.20 19.30 10.23
CA ASP A 387 -29.40 19.74 9.50
C ASP A 387 -30.59 19.95 10.44
N THR A 388 -30.78 19.06 11.42
CA THR A 388 -31.82 19.19 12.43
C THR A 388 -31.59 20.42 13.31
N CYS A 389 -30.34 20.65 13.74
CA CYS A 389 -29.96 21.81 14.54
C CYS A 389 -30.18 23.13 13.77
N ILE A 390 -29.84 23.16 12.47
CA ILE A 390 -30.10 24.30 11.58
C ILE A 390 -31.60 24.59 11.50
N LYS A 391 -32.44 23.57 11.30
CA LYS A 391 -33.91 23.71 11.23
C LYS A 391 -34.56 24.15 12.53
N THR A 392 -33.94 23.90 13.68
CA THR A 392 -34.47 24.32 14.99
C THR A 392 -34.04 25.73 15.42
N LYS A 393 -33.02 26.32 14.76
CA LYS A 393 -32.48 27.65 15.09
C LYS A 393 -32.88 28.76 14.11
N GLY A 394 -33.28 28.42 12.88
CA GLY A 394 -33.95 29.33 11.94
C GLY A 394 -35.46 29.21 12.08
#